data_AF-A0A7D9JY58-F1
#
_entry.id   AF-A0A7D9JY58-F1
#
_cell.length_a   1.000
_cell.length_b   1.000
_cell.length_c   1.000
_cell.angle_alpha   90.00
_cell.angle_beta   90.00
_cell.angle_gamma   90.00
#
_symmetry.space_group_name_H-M   'P 1'
#
loop_
_entity.id
_entity.type
_entity.pdbx_description
1 polymer ?
#
loop_
_entity_poly.entity_id
_entity_poly.type
_entity_poly.pdbx_seq_one_letter_code
_entity_poly.pdbx_strand_id
1 'polypeptide(L)'
;MSREGSDRGPPKLNIPKPEDCDWGSKKIQSRLPTDILLLTVNDNEFEACFRYVGKDGPFFRSTNDGREFWFGQFDAEKDDKYTKVALIKTAMGKTETLIAVMFVAEMLEPKLVLSVGICATMKPDK
;
A
#
# COMPACT_ATOMS: atom_id res chain seq x y z
N MET A 1 35.77 -29.18 -3.15
CA MET A 1 34.52 -28.48 -3.53
C MET A 1 34.00 -27.79 -2.28
N SER A 2 34.29 -26.50 -2.13
CA SER A 2 33.95 -25.72 -0.95
C SER A 2 32.49 -25.24 -1.06
N ARG A 3 31.71 -25.43 0.00
CA ARG A 3 30.34 -24.94 0.11
C ARG A 3 30.40 -23.43 0.37
N GLU A 4 30.04 -22.62 -0.62
CA GLU A 4 29.76 -21.20 -0.40
C GLU A 4 28.51 -21.08 0.48
N GLY A 5 28.67 -20.46 1.65
CA GLY A 5 27.57 -20.12 2.54
C GLY A 5 26.72 -19.07 1.87
N SER A 6 25.45 -19.39 1.61
CA SER A 6 24.49 -18.40 1.12
C SER A 6 24.40 -17.25 2.13
N ASP A 7 24.72 -16.04 1.68
CA ASP A 7 24.42 -14.79 2.36
C ASP A 7 22.94 -14.79 2.78
N ARG A 8 22.66 -14.99 4.07
CA ARG A 8 21.33 -14.97 4.68
C ARG A 8 20.91 -13.56 5.10
N GLY A 9 21.53 -12.53 4.50
CA GLY A 9 21.09 -11.16 4.66
C GLY A 9 19.62 -11.00 4.20
N PRO A 10 18.89 -10.02 4.76
CA PRO A 10 17.58 -9.67 4.22
C PRO A 10 17.70 -9.39 2.72
N PRO A 11 16.69 -9.75 1.92
CA PRO A 11 16.74 -9.55 0.47
C PRO A 11 17.23 -8.15 0.14
N LYS A 12 18.25 -8.03 -0.72
CA LYS A 12 18.71 -6.73 -1.19
C LYS A 12 17.58 -6.12 -2.01
N LEU A 13 16.90 -5.20 -1.36
CA LEU A 13 15.75 -4.52 -1.87
C LEU A 13 16.23 -3.31 -2.69
N ASN A 14 16.37 -3.50 -4.01
CA ASN A 14 16.64 -2.40 -4.93
C ASN A 14 15.29 -1.82 -5.38
N ILE A 15 14.75 -0.90 -4.58
CA ILE A 15 13.36 -0.47 -4.74
C ILE A 15 13.30 1.00 -5.15
N PRO A 16 12.62 1.32 -6.28
CA PRO A 16 12.36 2.70 -6.66
C PRO A 16 11.60 3.43 -5.54
N LYS A 17 12.00 4.66 -5.23
CA LYS A 17 11.21 5.48 -4.34
C LYS A 17 9.96 5.99 -5.05
N PRO A 18 8.95 6.44 -4.29
CA PRO A 18 7.79 7.11 -4.88
C PRO A 18 8.12 8.33 -5.75
N GLU A 19 9.29 8.94 -5.58
CA GLU A 19 9.77 10.07 -6.40
C GLU A 19 10.37 9.65 -7.74
N ASP A 20 10.76 8.38 -7.90
CA ASP A 20 11.55 7.92 -9.04
C ASP A 20 10.70 7.33 -10.20
N CYS A 21 9.39 7.12 -10.02
CA CYS A 21 8.56 6.54 -11.07
C CYS A 21 7.74 7.59 -11.83
N ASP A 22 7.56 7.35 -13.14
CA ASP A 22 6.67 8.16 -13.98
C ASP A 22 5.20 7.81 -13.69
N TRP A 23 4.52 8.70 -12.99
CA TRP A 23 3.16 8.46 -12.49
C TRP A 23 2.10 8.90 -13.50
N GLY A 24 1.39 7.94 -14.07
CA GLY A 24 0.13 8.23 -14.74
C GLY A 24 -0.87 8.81 -13.73
N SER A 25 -1.24 10.08 -13.88
CA SER A 25 -2.38 10.65 -13.15
C SER A 25 -3.67 10.18 -13.80
N LYS A 26 -4.56 9.55 -13.05
CA LYS A 26 -5.89 9.14 -13.51
C LYS A 26 -6.97 9.52 -12.51
N LYS A 27 -8.20 9.70 -13.01
CA LYS A 27 -9.39 9.91 -12.18
C LYS A 27 -9.66 8.66 -11.35
N ILE A 28 -9.93 8.84 -10.05
CA ILE A 28 -10.29 7.75 -9.11
C ILE A 28 -11.43 6.89 -9.65
N GLN A 29 -12.43 7.47 -10.33
CA GLN A 29 -13.57 6.77 -10.92
C GLN A 29 -13.17 5.58 -11.83
N SER A 30 -12.03 5.69 -12.54
CA SER A 30 -11.53 4.61 -13.40
C SER A 30 -10.98 3.40 -12.63
N ARG A 31 -10.88 3.49 -11.30
CA ARG A 31 -10.28 2.51 -10.39
C ARG A 31 -11.28 1.87 -9.44
N LEU A 32 -12.55 2.25 -9.50
CA LEU A 32 -13.60 1.74 -8.64
C LEU A 32 -14.26 0.47 -9.21
N PRO A 33 -14.83 -0.38 -8.34
CA PRO A 33 -14.48 -0.52 -6.92
C PRO A 33 -13.06 -1.08 -6.77
N THR A 34 -12.45 -0.87 -5.61
CA THR A 34 -11.16 -1.50 -5.26
C THR A 34 -11.38 -2.82 -4.53
N ASP A 35 -10.43 -3.74 -4.64
CA ASP A 35 -10.51 -5.02 -3.93
C ASP A 35 -9.91 -4.89 -2.53
N ILE A 36 -8.74 -4.27 -2.42
CA ILE A 36 -8.01 -4.11 -1.16
C ILE A 36 -7.64 -2.64 -0.94
N LEU A 37 -7.92 -2.14 0.27
CA LEU A 37 -7.40 -0.88 0.77
C LEU A 37 -6.30 -1.14 1.81
N LEU A 38 -5.10 -0.62 1.54
CA LEU A 38 -3.99 -0.55 2.49
C LEU A 38 -3.98 0.84 3.12
N LEU A 39 -4.03 0.87 4.45
CA LEU A 39 -4.05 2.09 5.25
C LEU A 39 -2.82 2.15 6.15
N THR A 40 -2.00 3.18 5.97
CA THR A 40 -0.75 3.39 6.72
C THR A 40 -0.75 4.72 7.43
N VAL A 41 0.06 4.89 8.48
CA VAL A 41 0.13 6.15 9.23
C VAL A 41 1.44 6.89 8.99
N ASN A 42 2.56 6.16 8.96
CA ASN A 42 3.90 6.72 8.86
C ASN A 42 4.53 6.50 7.48
N ASP A 43 5.54 7.31 7.15
CA ASP A 43 6.22 7.24 5.85
C ASP A 43 6.88 5.89 5.59
N ASN A 44 7.52 5.30 6.61
CA ASN A 44 8.15 3.99 6.47
C ASN A 44 7.15 2.87 6.16
N GLU A 45 5.94 2.95 6.74
CA GLU A 45 4.85 1.99 6.55
C GLU A 45 4.27 2.14 5.14
N PHE A 46 4.05 3.40 4.74
CA PHE A 46 3.60 3.77 3.40
C PHE A 46 4.58 3.26 2.35
N GLU A 47 5.87 3.60 2.48
CA GLU A 47 6.91 3.15 1.57
C GLU A 47 6.96 1.63 1.52
N ALA A 48 6.89 0.91 2.64
CA ALA A 48 6.89 -0.54 2.63
C ALA A 48 5.74 -1.11 1.78
N CYS A 49 4.52 -0.60 1.94
CA CYS A 49 3.35 -1.05 1.16
C CYS A 49 3.45 -0.66 -0.32
N PHE A 50 3.83 0.58 -0.57
CA PHE A 50 3.93 1.19 -1.88
C PHE A 50 4.68 0.33 -2.89
N ARG A 51 5.78 -0.25 -2.42
CA ARG A 51 6.72 -1.07 -3.18
C ARG A 51 6.11 -2.37 -3.69
N TYR A 52 5.10 -2.88 -3.00
CA TYR A 52 4.34 -4.04 -3.45
C TYR A 52 3.23 -3.64 -4.42
N VAL A 53 2.54 -2.52 -4.17
CA VAL A 53 1.37 -2.09 -4.96
C VAL A 53 1.75 -1.81 -6.43
N GLY A 54 2.97 -1.33 -6.69
CA GLY A 54 3.46 -1.06 -8.05
C GLY A 54 4.23 -2.20 -8.72
N LYS A 55 4.31 -3.39 -8.10
CA LYS A 55 5.23 -4.45 -8.56
C LYS A 55 4.73 -5.17 -9.81
N ASP A 56 3.43 -5.48 -9.88
CA ASP A 56 2.88 -6.42 -10.86
C ASP A 56 2.02 -5.74 -11.94
N GLY A 57 2.18 -4.42 -12.13
CA GLY A 57 1.47 -3.71 -13.18
C GLY A 57 1.45 -2.19 -13.07
N PRO A 58 0.59 -1.54 -13.86
CA PRO A 58 0.61 -0.10 -13.97
C PRO A 58 0.08 0.55 -12.69
N PHE A 59 0.75 1.62 -12.29
CA PHE A 59 0.51 2.28 -11.02
C PHE A 59 0.10 3.74 -11.25
N PHE A 60 -0.79 4.24 -10.41
CA PHE A 60 -1.46 5.53 -10.60
C PHE A 60 -1.57 6.29 -9.30
N ARG A 61 -1.35 7.60 -9.38
CA ARG A 61 -1.63 8.52 -8.29
C ARG A 61 -2.89 9.32 -8.59
N SER A 62 -3.69 9.59 -7.57
CA SER A 62 -4.81 10.50 -7.63
C SER A 62 -4.92 11.32 -6.35
N THR A 63 -5.47 12.52 -6.43
CA THR A 63 -5.73 13.36 -5.27
C THR A 63 -7.22 13.65 -5.21
N ASN A 64 -7.83 13.43 -4.06
CA ASN A 64 -9.22 13.80 -3.80
C ASN A 64 -9.35 14.32 -2.37
N ASP A 65 -10.05 15.45 -2.22
CA ASP A 65 -10.26 16.13 -0.93
C ASP A 65 -8.97 16.31 -0.10
N GLY A 66 -7.89 16.73 -0.76
CA GLY A 66 -6.57 16.94 -0.13
C GLY A 66 -5.84 15.65 0.27
N ARG A 67 -6.37 14.47 -0.04
CA ARG A 67 -5.75 13.17 0.25
C ARG A 67 -5.16 12.55 -1.01
N GLU A 68 -3.95 12.01 -0.88
CA GLU A 68 -3.31 11.26 -1.96
C GLU A 68 -3.67 9.78 -1.90
N PHE A 69 -4.09 9.25 -3.04
CA PHE A 69 -4.42 7.86 -3.28
C PHE A 69 -3.47 7.27 -4.29
N TRP A 70 -2.99 6.08 -3.96
CA TRP A 70 -2.04 5.35 -4.78
C TRP A 70 -2.66 4.02 -5.18
N PHE A 71 -2.81 3.80 -6.48
CA PHE A 71 -3.50 2.63 -7.02
C PHE A 71 -2.54 1.75 -7.79
N GLY A 72 -2.66 0.45 -7.60
CA GLY A 72 -1.93 -0.54 -8.36
C GLY A 72 -2.64 -1.87 -8.35
N GLN A 73 -1.88 -2.95 -8.53
CA GLN A 73 -2.44 -4.28 -8.69
C GLN A 73 -1.52 -5.39 -8.17
N PHE A 74 -2.12 -6.47 -7.65
CA PHE A 74 -1.43 -7.72 -7.29
C PHE A 74 -1.84 -8.87 -8.22
N ASP A 75 -0.95 -9.86 -8.36
CA ASP A 75 -1.19 -11.18 -8.96
C ASP A 75 -1.86 -11.14 -10.34
N ALA A 76 -1.16 -10.59 -11.34
CA ALA A 76 -1.62 -10.60 -12.73
C ALA A 76 -1.40 -11.95 -13.45
N GLU A 77 -1.06 -13.03 -12.74
CA GLU A 77 -0.44 -14.19 -13.38
C GLU A 77 -1.38 -15.20 -14.05
N LYS A 78 -2.70 -15.19 -13.82
CA LYS A 78 -3.62 -16.06 -14.57
C LYS A 78 -4.98 -15.40 -14.81
N ASP A 79 -5.35 -15.30 -16.09
CA ASP A 79 -6.69 -14.92 -16.59
C ASP A 79 -7.07 -13.43 -16.55
N ASP A 80 -6.12 -12.49 -16.68
CA ASP A 80 -6.38 -11.03 -16.64
C ASP A 80 -7.12 -10.54 -15.38
N LYS A 81 -7.18 -11.40 -14.34
CA LYS A 81 -7.77 -11.08 -13.05
C LYS A 81 -6.67 -10.59 -12.13
N TYR A 82 -6.57 -9.28 -12.03
CA TYR A 82 -5.70 -8.63 -11.07
C TYR A 82 -6.50 -8.11 -9.88
N THR A 83 -5.90 -8.15 -8.70
CA THR A 83 -6.48 -7.55 -7.50
C THR A 83 -6.20 -6.05 -7.52
N LYS A 84 -7.23 -5.20 -7.57
CA LYS A 84 -7.10 -3.74 -7.51
C LYS A 84 -6.79 -3.30 -6.09
N VAL A 85 -5.66 -2.63 -5.91
CA VAL A 85 -5.20 -2.18 -4.59
C VAL A 85 -5.17 -0.67 -4.55
N ALA A 86 -5.71 -0.09 -3.48
CA ALA A 86 -5.48 1.30 -3.11
C ALA A 86 -4.62 1.38 -1.86
N LEU A 87 -3.72 2.35 -1.83
CA LEU A 87 -2.87 2.68 -0.70
C LEU A 87 -3.09 4.15 -0.34
N ILE A 88 -3.34 4.40 0.94
CA ILE A 88 -3.49 5.74 1.51
C ILE A 88 -2.66 5.86 2.78
N LYS A 89 -2.06 7.05 2.97
CA LYS A 89 -1.46 7.46 4.23
C LYS A 89 -2.40 8.39 4.99
N THR A 90 -2.65 8.09 6.25
CA THR A 90 -3.47 8.91 7.15
C THR A 90 -2.61 9.58 8.21
N ALA A 91 -3.10 10.66 8.80
CA ALA A 91 -2.46 11.23 9.98
C ALA A 91 -2.56 10.25 11.17
N MET A 92 -1.57 10.32 12.07
CA MET A 92 -1.57 9.52 13.30
C MET A 92 -2.68 10.01 14.23
N GLY A 93 -3.47 9.07 14.74
CA GLY A 93 -4.55 9.35 15.67
C GLY A 93 -5.81 8.57 15.35
N LYS A 94 -6.58 8.25 16.40
CA LYS A 94 -7.79 7.43 16.29
C LYS A 94 -8.86 8.12 15.44
N THR A 95 -9.06 9.42 15.66
CA THR A 95 -10.12 10.20 15.01
C THR A 95 -9.81 10.42 13.54
N GLU A 96 -8.57 10.79 13.25
CA GLU A 96 -8.04 11.06 11.91
C GLU A 96 -8.10 9.80 11.05
N THR A 97 -7.69 8.66 11.63
CA THR A 97 -7.79 7.35 11.00
C THR A 97 -9.23 6.96 10.75
N LEU A 98 -10.13 7.15 11.74
CA LEU A 98 -11.54 6.80 11.59
C LEU A 98 -12.21 7.62 10.47
N ILE A 99 -12.00 8.93 10.45
CA ILE A 99 -12.54 9.82 9.40
C ILE A 99 -12.02 9.39 8.03
N ALA A 100 -10.72 9.09 7.92
CA ALA A 100 -10.14 8.62 6.67
C ALA A 100 -10.76 7.29 6.23
N VAL A 101 -10.88 6.30 7.12
CA VAL A 101 -11.46 5.00 6.79
C VAL A 101 -12.91 5.14 6.34
N MET A 102 -13.73 5.94 7.03
CA MET A 102 -15.14 6.14 6.65
C MET A 102 -15.26 6.78 5.27
N PHE A 103 -14.54 7.87 5.02
CA PHE A 103 -14.53 8.55 3.73
C PHE A 103 -14.07 7.62 2.59
N VAL A 104 -12.99 6.86 2.83
CA VAL A 104 -12.41 5.99 1.80
C VAL A 104 -13.24 4.73 1.59
N ALA A 105 -13.88 4.19 2.62
CA ALA A 105 -14.77 3.04 2.48
C ALA A 105 -16.00 3.38 1.63
N GLU A 106 -16.60 4.55 1.84
CA GLU A 106 -17.73 5.04 1.03
C GLU A 106 -17.30 5.31 -0.42
N MET A 107 -16.12 5.89 -0.63
CA MET A 107 -15.67 6.28 -1.96
C MET A 107 -15.10 5.12 -2.78
N LEU A 108 -14.29 4.26 -2.17
CA LEU A 108 -13.56 3.21 -2.88
C LEU A 108 -14.25 1.84 -2.87
N GLU A 109 -15.25 1.69 -2.01
CA GLU A 109 -16.01 0.45 -1.76
C GLU A 109 -15.10 -0.79 -1.70
N PRO A 110 -14.04 -0.78 -0.86
CA PRO A 110 -13.08 -1.87 -0.81
C PRO A 110 -13.75 -3.14 -0.25
N LYS A 111 -13.40 -4.29 -0.82
CA LYS A 111 -13.83 -5.60 -0.27
C LYS A 111 -13.10 -5.94 1.03
N LEU A 112 -11.87 -5.44 1.17
CA LEU A 112 -11.01 -5.66 2.34
C LEU A 112 -10.24 -4.38 2.69
N VAL A 113 -10.16 -4.08 3.98
CA VAL A 113 -9.31 -3.00 4.52
C VAL A 113 -8.25 -3.60 5.43
N LEU A 114 -6.99 -3.26 5.19
CA LEU A 114 -5.84 -3.66 5.99
C LEU A 114 -5.16 -2.42 6.57
N SER A 115 -5.10 -2.32 7.91
CA SER A 115 -4.27 -1.33 8.59
C SER A 115 -2.86 -1.89 8.74
N VAL A 116 -1.89 -1.24 8.12
CA VAL A 116 -0.49 -1.64 8.12
C VAL A 116 0.30 -0.61 8.91
N GLY A 117 0.91 -1.05 10.00
CA GLY A 117 1.68 -0.15 10.85
C GLY A 117 2.63 -0.86 11.80
N ILE A 118 3.49 -0.06 12.43
CA ILE A 118 4.40 -0.52 13.47
C ILE A 118 3.65 -0.54 14.80
N CYS A 119 3.77 -1.65 15.53
CA CYS A 119 3.17 -1.82 16.84
C CYS A 119 4.24 -2.02 17.93
N ALA A 120 3.99 -1.48 19.12
CA ALA A 120 4.81 -1.75 20.29
C ALA A 120 4.36 -3.06 20.95
N THR A 121 5.33 -3.91 21.31
CA THR A 121 5.05 -5.13 22.07
C THR A 121 4.89 -4.80 23.55
N MET A 122 3.81 -5.28 24.17
CA MET A 122 3.69 -5.28 25.63
C MET A 122 4.46 -6.47 26.20
N LYS A 123 5.37 -6.21 27.15
CA LYS A 123 5.99 -7.29 27.94
C LYS A 123 5.04 -7.64 29.09
N PRO A 124 4.84 -8.93 29.40
CA PRO A 124 4.10 -9.31 30.60
C PRO A 124 4.83 -8.76 31.83
N ASP A 125 4.05 -8.24 32.79
CA ASP A 125 4.57 -7.88 34.10
C ASP A 125 5.11 -9.15 34.79
N LYS A 126 6.28 -9.03 35.42
CA LYS A 126 6.97 -10.12 36.12
C LYS A 126 6.20 -10.60 37.34
#